data_AF-A0A7K4K9D2-F1
#
_entry.id   AF-A0A7K4K9D2-F1
#
_cell.length_a   1.000
_cell.length_b   1.000
_cell.length_c   1.000
_cell.angle_alpha   90.00
_cell.angle_beta   90.00
_cell.angle_gamma   90.00
#
_symmetry.space_group_name_H-M   'P 1'
#
loop_
_entity.id
_entity.type
_entity.pdbx_description
1 polymer ?
#
loop_
_entity_poly.entity_id
_entity_poly.type
_entity_poly.pdbx_seq_one_letter_code
_entity_poly.pdbx_strand_id
1 'polypeptide(L)' 'MAIPFSNTHLRVPTGFRDLLEGLAREVLRAQPRDIVAFAAEHFQALLDERE' A
#
# COMPACT_ATOMS: atom_id res chain seq x y z
N MET A 1 12.12 6.36 -24.34
CA MET A 1 11.91 5.34 -25.39
C MET A 1 10.76 4.44 -24.92
N ALA A 2 9.63 4.41 -25.63
CA ALA A 2 8.44 3.63 -25.27
C ALA A 2 8.31 2.43 -26.22
N ILE A 3 8.16 1.22 -25.68
CA ILE A 3 8.05 -0.04 -26.43
C ILE A 3 6.60 -0.19 -26.93
N PRO A 4 6.33 -0.52 -28.20
CA PRO A 4 5.00 -0.33 -28.82
C PRO A 4 3.96 -1.41 -28.52
N PHE A 5 4.29 -2.48 -27.78
CA PHE A 5 3.39 -3.61 -27.54
C PHE A 5 2.90 -3.74 -26.09
N SER A 6 3.40 -2.92 -25.17
CA SER A 6 2.89 -2.91 -23.81
C SER A 6 1.83 -1.82 -23.69
N ASN A 7 0.59 -2.22 -23.37
CA ASN A 7 -0.57 -1.36 -23.12
C ASN A 7 -0.33 -0.48 -21.86
N THR A 8 0.65 0.42 -21.94
CA THR A 8 1.27 1.16 -20.83
C THR A 8 0.47 2.41 -20.50
N HIS A 9 -0.86 2.30 -20.45
CA HIS A 9 -1.73 3.36 -19.91
C HIS A 9 -1.78 3.36 -18.39
N LEU A 10 -1.34 2.27 -17.75
CA LEU A 10 -1.26 2.19 -16.30
C LEU A 10 0.07 2.78 -15.83
N ARG A 11 -0.04 3.79 -14.96
CA ARG A 11 1.08 4.38 -14.20
C ARG A 11 0.78 4.16 -12.73
N VAL A 12 1.82 3.87 -11.95
CA VAL A 12 1.69 3.79 -10.49
C VAL A 12 1.32 5.20 -9.99
N PRO A 13 0.23 5.35 -9.20
CA PRO A 13 -0.14 6.64 -8.64
C PRO A 13 0.95 7.21 -7.74
N THR A 14 1.08 8.54 -7.74
CA THR A 14 1.97 9.25 -6.81
C THR A 14 1.61 8.90 -5.36
N GLY A 15 2.61 8.64 -4.52
CA GLY A 15 2.42 8.28 -3.11
C GLY A 15 2.03 6.81 -2.85
N PHE A 16 1.72 6.02 -3.89
CA PHE A 16 1.35 4.62 -3.70
C PHE A 16 2.51 3.78 -3.16
N ARG A 17 3.76 4.10 -3.56
CA ARG A 17 4.95 3.45 -3.01
C ARG A 17 5.09 3.70 -1.52
N ASP A 18 4.98 4.96 -1.11
CA ASP A 18 5.15 5.37 0.29
C ASP A 18 4.06 4.73 1.18
N LEU A 19 2.82 4.63 0.66
CA LEU A 19 1.73 3.91 1.32
C LEU A 19 2.08 2.44 1.59
N LEU A 20 2.59 1.73 0.58
CA LEU A 20 2.98 0.33 0.71
C LEU A 20 4.20 0.15 1.64
N GLU A 21 5.16 1.06 1.60
CA GLU A 21 6.31 1.06 2.50
C GLU A 21 5.88 1.28 3.96
N GLY A 22 4.90 2.16 4.20
CA GLY A 22 4.28 2.36 5.51
C GLY A 22 3.64 1.08 6.05
N LEU A 23 2.77 0.45 5.26
CA LEU A 23 2.15 -0.82 5.63
C LEU A 23 3.20 -1.92 5.89
N ALA A 24 4.20 -2.04 5.03
CA ALA A 24 5.25 -3.06 5.18
C ALA A 24 6.02 -2.87 6.49
N ARG A 25 6.31 -1.63 6.89
CA ARG A 25 6.96 -1.33 8.17
C ARG A 25 6.12 -1.79 9.35
N GLU A 26 4.82 -1.56 9.33
CA GLU A 26 3.93 -1.93 10.44
C GLU A 26 3.69 -3.45 10.51
N VAL A 27 3.64 -4.14 9.36
CA VAL A 27 3.63 -5.62 9.33
C VAL A 27 4.91 -6.19 9.93
N LEU A 28 6.08 -5.64 9.58
CA LEU A 28 7.36 -6.05 10.17
C LEU A 28 7.41 -5.80 11.68
N ARG A 29 6.82 -4.70 12.16
CA ARG A 29 6.74 -4.37 13.58
C ARG A 29 5.81 -5.30 14.35
N ALA A 30 4.61 -5.55 13.84
CA ALA A 30 3.57 -6.28 14.55
C ALA A 30 3.67 -7.81 14.40
N GLN A 31 4.40 -8.29 13.38
CA GLN A 31 4.52 -9.72 13.03
C GLN A 31 3.17 -10.48 13.06
N PRO A 32 2.13 -9.96 12.37
CA PRO A 32 0.81 -10.57 12.40
C PRO A 32 0.80 -11.91 11.67
N ARG A 33 -0.05 -12.83 12.12
CA ARG A 33 -0.29 -14.10 11.41
C ARG A 33 -1.14 -13.92 10.15
N ASP A 34 -2.10 -13.00 10.20
CA ASP A 34 -2.95 -12.63 9.07
C ASP A 34 -2.61 -11.20 8.64
N ILE A 35 -1.87 -11.10 7.53
CA ILE A 35 -1.41 -9.82 6.98
C ILE A 35 -2.56 -9.05 6.34
N VAL A 36 -3.56 -9.74 5.76
CA VAL A 36 -4.66 -9.09 5.05
C VAL A 36 -5.60 -8.43 6.05
N ALA A 37 -5.98 -9.16 7.10
CA ALA A 37 -6.78 -8.61 8.19
C ALA A 37 -6.07 -7.42 8.86
N PHE A 38 -4.79 -7.57 9.18
CA PHE A 38 -3.98 -6.49 9.75
C PHE A 38 -3.93 -5.25 8.85
N ALA A 39 -3.74 -5.42 7.54
CA ALA A 39 -3.70 -4.29 6.61
C ALA A 39 -5.04 -3.54 6.54
N ALA A 40 -6.16 -4.26 6.56
CA ALA A 40 -7.49 -3.64 6.57
C ALA A 40 -7.71 -2.82 7.84
N GLU A 41 -7.40 -3.39 9.01
CA GLU A 41 -7.49 -2.70 10.30
C GLU A 41 -6.55 -1.49 10.37
N HIS A 42 -5.31 -1.63 9.89
CA HIS A 42 -4.34 -0.55 9.87
C HIS A 42 -4.79 0.63 9.01
N PHE A 43 -5.31 0.38 7.80
CA PHE A 43 -5.83 1.45 6.96
C PHE A 43 -7.10 2.08 7.53
N GLN A 44 -7.95 1.31 8.21
CA GLN A 44 -9.12 1.87 8.89
C GLN A 44 -8.69 2.84 10.00
N ALA A 45 -7.74 2.45 10.86
CA ALA A 45 -7.22 3.31 11.91
C ALA A 45 -6.63 4.63 11.36
N LEU A 46 -5.88 4.56 10.26
CA LEU A 46 -5.34 5.76 9.59
C LEU A 46 -6.42 6.68 8.99
N LEU A 47 -7.58 6.13 8.62
CA LEU A 47 -8.72 6.92 8.15
C LEU A 47 -9.42 7.60 9.32
N ASP A 48 -9.62 6.87 10.42
CA ASP A 48 -10.26 7.39 11.64
C ASP A 48 -9.43 8.51 12.28
N GLU A 49 -8.09 8.42 12.26
CA GLU A 49 -7.19 9.47 12.76
C GLU A 49 -7.24 10.78 11.95
N ARG A 50 -7.79 10.74 10.73
CA ARG A 50 -7.88 11.90 9.83
C ARG A 50 -9.21 12.65 9.96
N GLU A 51 -10.17 12.11 10.70
CA GLU A 51 -11.46 12.75 11.04
C GLU A 51 -11.36 13.51 12.38
#